data_AF-A0AAJ1XYB5-F1
#
_entry.id   AF-A0AAJ1XYB5-F1
#
_cell.length_a   1.000
_cell.length_b   1.000
_cell.length_c   1.000
_cell.angle_alpha   90.00
_cell.angle_beta   90.00
_cell.angle_gamma   90.00
#
_symmetry.space_group_name_H-M   'P 1'
#
loop_
_entity.id
_entity.type
_entity.pdbx_description
1 polymer ?
#
loop_
_entity_poly.entity_id
_entity_poly.type
_entity_poly.pdbx_seq_one_letter_code
_entity_poly.pdbx_strand_id
1 'polypeptide(L)'
;MSLKPNYLEERICLNVLANSVENAQACYEAAEGHVVLGVLSKNYETDEAAIDDMKKYQAATNNALSVGLGAGDPNQSQMVARLSEVLQPQHVNQVFTGVGASRALLRQDETVINGLVSPTGKVGYVNIATGPLSSGAPAAEVPIET
;
A
#
# COMPACT_ATOMS: atom_id res chain seq x y z
N MET A 1 14.34 11.73 -0.33
CA MET A 1 13.85 10.54 0.41
C MET A 1 13.85 9.35 -0.54
N SER A 2 14.13 8.13 -0.08
CA SER A 2 14.12 6.93 -0.95
C SER A 2 12.70 6.58 -1.38
N LEU A 3 12.52 6.13 -2.63
CA LEU A 3 11.26 5.58 -3.15
C LEU A 3 11.20 4.05 -3.11
N LYS A 4 12.31 3.40 -2.79
CA LYS A 4 12.41 1.94 -2.69
C LYS A 4 12.41 1.51 -1.21
N PRO A 5 11.63 0.47 -0.84
CA PRO A 5 11.75 -0.15 0.47
C PRO A 5 13.19 -0.61 0.74
N ASN A 6 13.62 -0.48 1.99
CA ASN A 6 14.92 -0.96 2.44
C ASN A 6 14.83 -2.45 2.82
N TYR A 7 15.27 -3.34 1.94
CA TYR A 7 15.23 -4.78 2.18
C TYR A 7 16.44 -5.25 2.96
N LEU A 8 16.21 -6.00 4.05
CA LEU A 8 17.24 -6.75 4.75
C LEU A 8 17.82 -7.78 3.80
N GLU A 9 19.14 -7.71 3.59
CA GLU A 9 19.91 -8.60 2.71
C GLU A 9 19.32 -8.73 1.30
N GLU A 10 18.68 -7.66 0.78
CA GLU A 10 18.00 -7.65 -0.52
C GLU A 10 16.88 -8.70 -0.66
N ARG A 11 16.25 -9.10 0.47
CA ARG A 11 15.23 -10.16 0.51
C ARG A 11 13.95 -9.76 1.21
N ILE A 12 14.03 -9.24 2.43
CA ILE A 12 12.86 -9.11 3.32
C ILE A 12 12.68 -7.65 3.77
N CYS A 13 11.46 -7.15 3.71
CA CYS A 13 11.07 -5.88 4.31
C CYS A 13 9.75 -6.08 5.05
N LEU A 14 9.68 -5.68 6.32
CA LEU A 14 8.47 -5.83 7.12
C LEU A 14 7.41 -4.81 6.65
N ASN A 15 6.12 -5.15 6.81
CA ASN A 15 5.03 -4.19 6.65
C ASN A 15 4.15 -4.25 7.89
N VAL A 16 4.15 -3.19 8.70
CA VAL A 16 3.41 -3.11 9.97
C VAL A 16 2.64 -1.80 10.05
N LEU A 17 1.47 -1.80 10.70
CA LEU A 17 0.69 -0.57 10.90
C LEU A 17 1.35 0.32 11.95
N ALA A 18 1.26 1.63 11.76
CA ALA A 18 1.64 2.62 12.76
C ALA A 18 0.41 3.31 13.35
N ASN A 19 0.38 3.45 14.67
CA ASN A 19 -0.72 4.13 15.38
C ASN A 19 -0.50 5.65 15.50
N SER A 20 0.76 6.10 15.45
CA SER A 20 1.16 7.52 15.51
C SER A 20 2.52 7.69 14.84
N VAL A 21 2.96 8.95 14.65
CA VAL A 21 4.30 9.25 14.10
C VAL A 21 5.40 8.73 15.02
N GLU A 22 5.24 8.87 16.34
CA GLU A 22 6.18 8.37 17.34
C GLU A 22 6.26 6.85 17.29
N ASN A 23 5.12 6.18 17.13
CA ASN A 23 5.09 4.73 16.98
C ASN A 23 5.72 4.28 15.65
N ALA A 24 5.50 5.00 14.55
CA ALA A 24 6.16 4.74 13.28
C ALA A 24 7.68 4.86 13.40
N GLN A 25 8.18 5.91 14.07
CA GLN A 25 9.61 6.08 14.32
C GLN A 25 10.18 4.93 15.17
N ALA A 26 9.51 4.57 16.26
CA ALA A 26 9.93 3.46 17.11
C ALA A 26 9.98 2.12 16.36
N CYS A 27 8.98 1.83 15.51
CA CYS A 27 8.97 0.64 14.67
C CYS A 27 10.09 0.67 13.61
N TYR A 28 10.34 1.84 13.01
CA TYR A 28 11.41 2.03 12.03
C TYR A 28 12.79 1.78 12.64
N GLU A 29 13.06 2.33 13.83
CA GLU A 29 14.30 2.11 14.57
C GLU A 29 14.44 0.65 15.02
N ALA A 30 13.37 0.04 15.54
CA ALA A 30 13.39 -1.37 15.98
C ALA A 30 13.61 -2.37 14.84
N ALA A 31 13.21 -2.03 13.62
CA ALA A 31 13.45 -2.84 12.43
C ALA A 31 14.77 -2.48 11.71
N GLU A 32 15.60 -1.60 12.29
CA GLU A 32 16.84 -1.10 11.68
C GLU A 32 16.59 -0.50 10.28
N GLY A 33 15.42 0.11 10.09
CA GLY A 33 14.95 0.67 8.84
C GLY A 33 14.45 -0.34 7.80
N HIS A 34 14.42 -1.65 8.09
CA HIS A 34 13.97 -2.70 7.19
C HIS A 34 12.45 -2.96 7.24
N VAL A 35 11.68 -1.88 7.15
CA VAL A 35 10.23 -1.88 7.31
C VAL A 35 9.58 -0.78 6.47
N VAL A 36 8.34 -1.00 6.05
CA VAL A 36 7.40 0.04 5.61
C VAL A 36 6.23 0.12 6.60
N LEU A 37 5.80 1.33 6.92
CA LEU A 37 4.86 1.65 7.98
C LEU A 37 3.51 1.99 7.36
N GLY A 38 2.53 1.12 7.63
CA GLY A 38 1.17 1.24 7.15
C GLY A 38 0.43 2.39 7.81
N VAL A 39 -0.01 3.36 7.00
CA VAL A 39 -0.95 4.42 7.40
C VAL A 39 -2.17 4.33 6.50
N LEU A 40 -3.36 4.28 7.10
CA LEU A 40 -4.60 3.90 6.41
C LEU A 40 -5.36 5.12 5.91
N SER A 41 -5.69 5.19 4.62
CA SER A 41 -6.47 6.28 4.03
C SER A 41 -7.86 6.42 4.69
N LYS A 42 -8.47 5.29 5.08
CA LYS A 42 -9.78 5.25 5.75
C LYS A 42 -9.85 6.00 7.08
N ASN A 43 -8.71 6.35 7.68
CA ASN A 43 -8.67 7.12 8.92
C ASN A 43 -8.82 8.63 8.70
N TYR A 44 -8.91 9.08 7.44
CA TYR A 44 -8.97 10.49 7.07
C TYR A 44 -10.22 10.77 6.23
N GLU A 45 -10.87 11.91 6.50
CA GLU A 45 -12.07 12.33 5.76
C GLU A 45 -11.73 12.94 4.39
N THR A 46 -10.55 13.53 4.25
CA THR A 46 -10.11 14.22 3.02
C THR A 46 -8.69 13.83 2.60
N ASP A 47 -8.40 14.04 1.31
CA ASP A 47 -7.08 13.80 0.75
C ASP A 47 -6.04 14.71 1.41
N GLU A 48 -6.37 15.98 1.64
CA GLU A 48 -5.46 16.97 2.25
C GLU A 48 -5.07 16.58 3.67
N ALA A 49 -6.04 16.14 4.49
CA ALA A 49 -5.78 15.71 5.86
C ALA A 49 -4.85 14.49 5.90
N ALA A 50 -5.07 13.52 5.01
CA ALA A 50 -4.19 12.37 4.87
C ALA A 50 -2.79 12.75 4.39
N ILE A 51 -2.67 13.62 3.38
CA ILE A 51 -1.38 14.05 2.82
C ILE A 51 -0.56 14.79 3.89
N ASP A 52 -1.17 15.76 4.58
CA ASP A 52 -0.48 16.57 5.58
C ASP A 52 0.02 15.72 6.75
N ASP A 53 -0.76 14.71 7.14
CA ASP A 53 -0.36 13.80 8.22
C ASP A 53 0.70 12.79 7.76
N MET A 54 0.49 12.12 6.61
CA MET A 54 1.42 11.13 6.07
C MET A 54 2.80 11.72 5.76
N LYS A 55 2.90 13.00 5.38
CA LYS A 55 4.19 13.70 5.23
C LYS A 55 5.03 13.71 6.52
N LYS A 56 4.39 13.76 7.69
CA LYS A 56 5.09 13.68 8.98
C LYS A 56 5.71 12.30 9.19
N TYR A 57 4.99 11.24 8.82
CA TYR A 57 5.53 9.87 8.84
C TYR A 57 6.72 9.72 7.89
N GLN A 58 6.62 10.28 6.67
CA GLN A 58 7.74 10.24 5.71
C GLN A 58 8.99 10.93 6.27
N ALA A 59 8.83 12.11 6.86
CA ALA A 59 9.93 12.85 7.47
C ALA A 59 10.59 12.07 8.62
N ALA A 60 9.79 11.40 9.46
CA ALA A 60 10.29 10.64 10.61
C ALA A 60 10.97 9.29 10.23
N THR A 61 10.67 8.73 9.05
CA THR A 61 11.05 7.35 8.70
C THR A 61 11.75 7.23 7.34
N ASN A 62 12.36 8.31 6.85
CA ASN A 62 13.01 8.35 5.53
C ASN A 62 12.09 7.83 4.40
N ASN A 63 10.81 8.21 4.46
CA ASN A 63 9.78 7.79 3.53
C ASN A 63 9.48 6.28 3.51
N ALA A 64 9.75 5.56 4.60
CA ALA A 64 9.27 4.19 4.78
C ALA A 64 7.74 4.11 4.97
N LEU A 65 6.98 4.91 4.24
CA LEU A 65 5.53 4.95 4.28
C LEU A 65 4.96 3.84 3.38
N SER A 66 3.96 3.13 3.91
CA SER A 66 3.07 2.24 3.17
C SER A 66 1.65 2.82 3.19
N VAL A 67 1.20 3.42 2.09
CA VAL A 67 -0.18 3.92 2.00
C VAL A 67 -1.14 2.74 1.92
N GLY A 68 -2.07 2.63 2.87
CA GLY A 68 -2.98 1.50 3.01
C GLY A 68 -4.44 1.87 2.77
N LEU A 69 -5.22 0.92 2.25
CA LEU A 69 -6.68 1.08 2.08
C LEU A 69 -7.42 1.14 3.42
N GLY A 70 -7.05 0.26 4.36
CA GLY A 70 -7.79 0.00 5.60
C GLY A 70 -8.69 -1.22 5.48
N ALA A 71 -8.30 -2.32 6.13
CA ALA A 71 -8.98 -3.63 6.05
C ALA A 71 -9.20 -4.17 4.62
N GLY A 72 -8.39 -3.74 3.65
CA GLY A 72 -8.57 -4.12 2.24
C GLY A 72 -9.84 -3.54 1.61
N ASP A 73 -10.45 -2.50 2.19
CA ASP A 73 -11.67 -1.88 1.68
C ASP A 73 -11.47 -1.34 0.25
N PRO A 74 -12.10 -1.96 -0.77
CA PRO A 74 -11.83 -1.61 -2.15
C PRO A 74 -12.26 -0.19 -2.49
N ASN A 75 -13.21 0.40 -1.75
CA ASN A 75 -13.71 1.74 -1.99
C ASN A 75 -12.66 2.83 -1.72
N GLN A 76 -11.58 2.48 -1.01
CA GLN A 76 -10.46 3.37 -0.72
C GLN A 76 -9.44 3.42 -1.88
N SER A 77 -9.58 2.55 -2.88
CA SER A 77 -8.60 2.40 -3.97
C SER A 77 -8.28 3.71 -4.68
N GLN A 78 -9.29 4.53 -5.00
CA GLN A 78 -9.06 5.80 -5.69
C GLN A 78 -8.36 6.82 -4.78
N MET A 79 -8.76 6.91 -3.51
CA MET A 79 -8.12 7.81 -2.54
C MET A 79 -6.64 7.45 -2.41
N VAL A 80 -6.32 6.17 -2.15
CA VAL A 80 -4.93 5.69 -2.09
C VAL A 80 -4.11 6.09 -3.32
N ALA A 81 -4.68 5.98 -4.53
CA ALA A 81 -3.99 6.36 -5.75
C ALA A 81 -3.69 7.88 -5.82
N ARG A 82 -4.66 8.73 -5.46
CA ARG A 82 -4.49 10.20 -5.41
C ARG A 82 -3.50 10.64 -4.33
N LEU A 83 -3.58 10.04 -3.13
CA LEU A 83 -2.60 10.28 -2.06
C LEU A 83 -1.18 9.93 -2.53
N SER A 84 -1.03 8.79 -3.20
CA SER A 84 0.28 8.29 -3.64
C SER A 84 0.90 9.16 -4.73
N GLU A 85 0.11 9.79 -5.61
CA GLU A 85 0.59 10.76 -6.60
C GLU A 85 1.40 11.89 -5.94
N VAL A 86 0.89 12.40 -4.81
CA VAL A 86 1.50 13.52 -4.08
C VAL A 86 2.60 13.04 -3.14
N LEU A 87 2.35 11.96 -2.39
CA LEU A 87 3.26 11.49 -1.34
C LEU A 87 4.50 10.81 -1.91
N GLN A 88 4.39 10.07 -3.03
CA GLN A 88 5.48 9.25 -3.57
C GLN A 88 6.10 8.31 -2.49
N PRO A 89 5.29 7.42 -1.87
CA PRO A 89 5.74 6.55 -0.79
C PRO A 89 6.65 5.42 -1.28
N GLN A 90 7.31 4.69 -0.38
CA GLN A 90 8.02 3.46 -0.74
C GLN A 90 7.09 2.30 -1.11
N HIS A 91 5.88 2.26 -0.53
CA HIS A 91 4.93 1.19 -0.75
C HIS A 91 3.48 1.69 -0.85
N VAL A 92 2.70 1.06 -1.73
CA VAL A 92 1.27 1.31 -1.91
C VAL A 92 0.52 -0.01 -1.89
N ASN A 93 -0.52 -0.09 -1.06
CA ASN A 93 -1.45 -1.21 -1.10
C ASN A 93 -2.57 -0.93 -2.09
N GLN A 94 -2.81 -1.85 -3.02
CA GLN A 94 -3.92 -1.71 -3.97
C GLN A 94 -4.75 -2.97 -4.08
N VAL A 95 -6.02 -2.77 -4.45
CA VAL A 95 -6.83 -3.84 -5.02
C VAL A 95 -6.41 -4.10 -6.46
N PHE A 96 -6.74 -5.28 -7.00
CA PHE A 96 -6.31 -5.69 -8.33
C PHE A 96 -6.58 -4.60 -9.39
N THR A 97 -7.79 -4.02 -9.37
CA THR A 97 -8.22 -3.01 -10.35
C THR A 97 -7.56 -1.63 -10.18
N GLY A 98 -6.86 -1.38 -9.08
CA GLY A 98 -6.24 -0.07 -8.80
C GLY A 98 -4.74 0.00 -9.09
N VAL A 99 -4.06 -1.13 -9.29
CA VAL A 99 -2.60 -1.20 -9.49
C VAL A 99 -2.15 -0.34 -10.67
N GLY A 100 -2.80 -0.50 -11.84
CA GLY A 100 -2.44 0.25 -13.05
C GLY A 100 -2.64 1.75 -12.90
N ALA A 101 -3.75 2.17 -12.28
CA ALA A 101 -4.04 3.58 -12.02
C ALA A 101 -3.02 4.20 -11.05
N SER A 102 -2.67 3.51 -9.96
CA SER A 102 -1.64 3.97 -9.02
C SER A 102 -0.28 4.13 -9.70
N ARG A 103 0.16 3.17 -10.53
CA ARG A 103 1.43 3.30 -11.27
C ARG A 103 1.42 4.50 -12.22
N ALA A 104 0.34 4.70 -12.96
CA ALA A 104 0.20 5.80 -13.90
C ALA A 104 0.30 7.18 -13.20
N LEU A 105 -0.31 7.31 -12.02
CA LEU A 105 -0.24 8.55 -11.23
C LEU A 105 1.11 8.76 -10.55
N LEU A 106 1.78 7.68 -10.11
CA LEU A 106 3.12 7.77 -9.52
C LEU A 106 4.16 8.31 -10.52
N ARG A 107 4.05 7.98 -11.82
CA ARG A 107 4.94 8.44 -12.92
C ARG A 107 6.42 8.07 -12.73
N GLN A 108 6.67 7.03 -11.95
CA GLN A 108 7.96 6.35 -11.78
C GLN A 108 7.73 4.87 -11.51
N ASP A 109 8.78 4.07 -11.54
CA ASP A 109 8.78 2.60 -11.43
C ASP A 109 9.43 2.07 -10.13
N GLU A 110 9.84 2.95 -9.22
CA GLU A 110 10.55 2.63 -7.99
C GLU A 110 9.64 2.20 -6.85
N THR A 111 8.53 2.92 -6.62
CA THR A 111 7.57 2.60 -5.55
C THR A 111 6.99 1.22 -5.76
N VAL A 112 6.98 0.39 -4.71
CA VAL A 112 6.35 -0.93 -4.77
C VAL A 112 4.83 -0.78 -4.66
N ILE A 113 4.10 -1.39 -5.58
CA ILE A 113 2.64 -1.44 -5.55
C ILE A 113 2.24 -2.91 -5.51
N ASN A 114 1.60 -3.33 -4.41
CA ASN A 114 1.02 -4.66 -4.37
C ASN A 114 -0.38 -4.66 -5.03
N GLY A 115 -0.85 -5.84 -5.45
CA GLY A 115 -2.19 -6.05 -5.97
C GLY A 115 -2.90 -7.13 -5.19
N LEU A 116 -4.02 -6.80 -4.55
CA LEU A 116 -4.81 -7.75 -3.78
C LEU A 116 -5.43 -8.80 -4.70
N VAL A 117 -5.07 -10.06 -4.49
CA VAL A 117 -5.78 -11.24 -4.98
C VAL A 117 -6.19 -12.10 -3.78
N SER A 118 -7.20 -12.95 -3.95
CA SER A 118 -7.73 -13.77 -2.86
C SER A 118 -7.67 -15.27 -3.14
N PRO A 119 -7.52 -16.12 -2.11
CA PRO A 119 -7.65 -17.57 -2.26
C PRO A 119 -9.01 -17.99 -2.81
N THR A 120 -9.03 -19.10 -3.56
CA THR A 120 -10.24 -19.69 -4.15
C THR A 120 -10.61 -21.03 -3.52
N GLY A 121 -9.70 -21.62 -2.72
CA GLY A 121 -9.79 -23.02 -2.30
C GLY A 121 -9.26 -24.02 -3.33
N LYS A 122 -8.88 -23.55 -4.53
CA LYS A 122 -8.27 -24.36 -5.59
C LYS A 122 -6.79 -24.02 -5.74
N VAL A 123 -5.92 -25.01 -5.54
CA VAL A 123 -4.46 -24.84 -5.68
C VAL A 123 -4.12 -24.35 -7.09
N GLY A 124 -3.28 -23.32 -7.17
CA GLY A 124 -2.84 -22.71 -8.42
C GLY A 124 -3.78 -21.65 -9.01
N TYR A 125 -4.89 -21.30 -8.33
CA TYR A 125 -5.86 -20.30 -8.79
C TYR A 125 -6.11 -19.22 -7.76
N VAL A 126 -6.27 -17.98 -8.23
CA VAL A 126 -6.56 -16.80 -7.41
C VAL A 126 -7.77 -16.05 -7.94
N ASN A 127 -8.52 -15.40 -7.04
CA ASN A 127 -9.59 -14.48 -7.41
C ASN A 127 -9.04 -13.06 -7.57
N ILE A 128 -9.23 -12.47 -8.76
CA ILE A 128 -8.83 -11.09 -9.09
C ILE A 128 -9.98 -10.08 -8.99
N ALA A 129 -11.20 -10.53 -8.71
CA ALA A 129 -12.37 -9.67 -8.53
C ALA A 129 -12.35 -9.00 -7.14
N THR A 130 -11.37 -8.13 -6.90
CA THR A 130 -11.12 -7.48 -5.59
C THR A 130 -11.36 -5.97 -5.59
N GLY A 131 -11.85 -5.40 -6.70
CA GLY A 131 -12.13 -3.97 -6.85
C GLY A 131 -13.51 -3.55 -6.30
N PRO A 132 -13.85 -2.25 -6.32
CA PRO A 132 -15.09 -1.73 -5.72
C PRO A 132 -16.35 -2.40 -6.25
N LEU A 133 -16.47 -2.53 -7.57
CA LEU A 133 -17.61 -3.18 -8.21
C LEU A 133 -17.41 -4.68 -8.36
N SER A 134 -16.19 -5.11 -8.70
CA SER A 134 -15.90 -6.52 -8.98
C SER A 134 -15.97 -7.40 -7.73
N SER A 135 -15.67 -6.87 -6.54
CA SER A 135 -15.83 -7.61 -5.27
C SER A 135 -17.27 -7.97 -4.93
N GLY A 136 -18.26 -7.26 -5.50
CA GLY A 136 -19.68 -7.62 -5.41
C GLY A 136 -20.17 -8.56 -6.51
N ALA A 137 -19.31 -8.92 -7.46
CA ALA A 137 -19.62 -9.83 -8.56
C ALA A 137 -19.15 -11.27 -8.24
N PRO A 138 -19.52 -12.27 -9.06
CA PRO A 138 -18.94 -13.61 -8.95
C PRO A 138 -17.40 -13.57 -9.01
N ALA A 139 -16.74 -14.49 -8.30
CA ALA A 139 -15.29 -14.59 -8.29
C ALA A 139 -14.73 -14.75 -9.72
N ALA A 140 -13.69 -13.98 -10.04
CA ALA A 140 -12.94 -14.09 -11.27
C ALA A 140 -11.68 -14.92 -10.99
N GLU A 141 -11.80 -16.24 -11.11
CA GLU A 141 -10.70 -17.16 -10.83
C GLU A 141 -9.78 -17.32 -12.05
N VAL A 142 -8.49 -17.05 -11.85
CA VAL A 142 -7.45 -17.21 -12.88
C VAL A 142 -6.28 -18.04 -12.33
N PRO A 143 -5.55 -18.78 -13.18
CA PRO A 143 -4.27 -19.38 -12.79
C PRO A 143 -3.29 -18.30 -12.28
N ILE A 144 -2.40 -18.67 -11.35
CA ILE A 144 -1.39 -17.74 -10.80
C ILE A 144 -0.49 -17.12 -11.89
N GLU A 145 -0.25 -17.82 -12.99
CA GLU A 145 0.64 -17.37 -14.08
C GLU A 145 0.01 -16.28 -14.98
N THR A 146 -1.32 -16.14 -15.00
CA THR A 146 -2.05 -15.25 -15.94
C THR A 146 -1.91 -13.78 -15.58
#